data_AF-A0A6S7FRF0-F1
#
_entry.id   AF-A0A6S7FRF0-F1
#
_cell.length_a   1.000
_cell.length_b   1.000
_cell.length_c   1.000
_cell.angle_alpha   90.00
_cell.angle_beta   90.00
_cell.angle_gamma   90.00
#
_symmetry.space_group_name_H-M   'P 1'
#
loop_
_entity.id
_entity.type
_entity.pdbx_description
1 polymer ?
#
loop_
_entity_poly.entity_id
_entity_poly.type
_entity_poly.pdbx_seq_one_letter_code
_entity_poly.pdbx_strand_id
1 'polypeptide(L)'
;MLGIPLAKPFENSNLILILILIWYLMHFCPLDLFTRLLTFIPIRVALIVLKEVYRIKCILFGLKLAASLFPNAWFVIIAGGSIRGCGSMVLKPFVHQIVGLGTPRIEFHRPTFTTKFSILMSCVFTLQVKGMLNVNLSSLSLIFTVLMLTFQLLFLFTDQTDPLAPLENSLAAIFLRHPDQTASTSGNERKKKSD
;
A
#
# COMPACT_ATOMS: atom_id res chain seq x y z
N MET A 1 -3.21 1.65 18.25
CA MET A 1 -2.76 3.02 17.91
C MET A 1 -3.66 4.07 18.58
N LEU A 2 -4.96 4.17 18.30
CA LEU A 2 -5.84 5.20 18.91
C LEU A 2 -6.63 4.76 20.15
N GLY A 3 -6.38 3.57 20.71
CA GLY A 3 -7.12 3.05 21.86
C GLY A 3 -8.58 2.68 21.60
N ILE A 4 -9.03 2.74 20.33
CA ILE A 4 -10.38 2.37 19.91
C ILE A 4 -10.49 0.84 19.94
N PRO A 5 -11.62 0.28 20.42
CA PRO A 5 -11.81 -1.16 20.47
C PRO A 5 -11.64 -1.79 19.07
N LEU A 6 -10.86 -2.87 19.00
CA LEU A 6 -10.65 -3.66 17.78
C LEU A 6 -11.95 -4.29 17.27
N ALA A 7 -12.96 -4.43 18.15
CA ALA A 7 -14.28 -4.94 17.83
C ALA A 7 -15.16 -3.96 17.05
N LYS A 8 -14.83 -2.66 17.01
CA LYS A 8 -15.67 -1.62 16.38
C LYS A 8 -16.04 -1.89 14.91
N PRO A 9 -15.16 -2.44 14.05
CA PRO A 9 -15.54 -2.81 12.70
C PRO A 9 -16.60 -3.93 12.62
N PHE A 10 -16.68 -4.79 13.65
CA PHE A 10 -17.62 -5.91 13.75
C PHE A 10 -19.01 -5.52 14.27
N GLU A 11 -19.22 -4.27 14.67
CA GLU A 11 -20.55 -3.78 15.06
C GLU A 11 -21.49 -3.64 13.84
N ASN A 12 -20.93 -3.50 12.64
CA ASN A 12 -21.70 -3.32 11.42
C ASN A 12 -22.06 -4.67 10.77
N SER A 13 -23.16 -5.27 11.20
CA SER A 13 -23.66 -6.56 10.68
C SER A 13 -23.79 -6.57 9.15
N ASN A 14 -24.22 -5.45 8.54
CA ASN A 14 -24.33 -5.34 7.07
C ASN A 14 -22.98 -5.50 6.36
N LEU A 15 -21.92 -4.90 6.89
CA LEU A 15 -20.58 -5.02 6.30
C LEU A 15 -20.03 -6.44 6.44
N ILE A 16 -20.32 -7.08 7.58
CA ILE A 16 -19.92 -8.47 7.83
C ILE A 16 -20.64 -9.42 6.87
N LEU A 17 -21.95 -9.23 6.67
CA LEU A 17 -22.73 -10.02 5.70
C LEU A 17 -22.18 -9.87 4.28
N ILE A 18 -21.90 -8.65 3.85
CA ILE A 18 -21.30 -8.39 2.52
C ILE A 18 -19.93 -9.06 2.41
N LEU A 19 -19.09 -8.98 3.45
CA LEU A 19 -17.77 -9.59 3.46
C LEU A 19 -17.85 -11.13 3.34
N ILE A 20 -18.73 -11.77 4.12
CA ILE A 20 -18.95 -13.23 4.09
C ILE A 20 -19.51 -13.65 2.73
N LEU A 21 -20.44 -12.87 2.17
CA LEU A 21 -21.01 -13.14 0.85
C LEU A 21 -19.96 -13.08 -0.26
N ILE A 22 -19.12 -12.03 -0.27
CA ILE A 22 -18.02 -11.90 -1.24
C ILE A 22 -17.02 -13.04 -1.06
N TRP A 23 -16.66 -13.37 0.17
CA TRP A 23 -15.75 -14.47 0.47
C TRP A 23 -16.31 -15.82 -0.01
N TYR A 24 -17.59 -16.09 0.26
CA TYR A 24 -18.28 -17.29 -0.18
C TYR A 24 -18.32 -17.37 -1.72
N LEU A 25 -18.68 -16.27 -2.39
CA LEU A 25 -18.76 -16.20 -3.83
C LEU A 25 -17.39 -16.36 -4.51
N MET A 26 -16.31 -15.93 -3.86
CA MET A 26 -14.95 -16.10 -4.37
C MET A 26 -14.44 -17.54 -4.24
N HIS A 27 -14.85 -18.28 -3.21
CA HIS A 27 -14.32 -19.62 -2.91
C HIS A 27 -15.21 -20.79 -3.37
N PHE A 28 -16.54 -20.64 -3.30
CA PHE A 28 -17.51 -21.72 -3.51
C PHE A 28 -18.35 -21.56 -4.79
N CYS A 29 -18.08 -20.54 -5.63
CA CYS A 29 -18.81 -20.38 -6.87
C CYS A 29 -18.45 -21.49 -7.87
N PRO A 30 -19.41 -22.34 -8.29
CA PRO A 30 -19.14 -23.38 -9.26
C PRO A 30 -18.75 -22.74 -10.61
N LEU A 31 -17.78 -23.35 -11.31
CA LEU A 31 -17.26 -22.93 -12.62
C LEU A 31 -16.38 -21.66 -12.64
N ASP A 32 -15.90 -21.16 -11.50
CA ASP A 32 -15.00 -20.00 -11.44
C ASP A 32 -15.53 -18.77 -12.21
N LEU A 33 -16.85 -18.66 -12.36
CA LEU A 33 -17.47 -17.59 -13.15
C LEU A 33 -17.18 -16.23 -12.52
N PHE A 34 -17.25 -16.14 -11.19
CA PHE A 34 -16.98 -14.92 -10.46
C PHE A 34 -15.51 -14.50 -10.56
N THR A 35 -14.57 -15.43 -10.36
CA THR A 35 -13.13 -15.17 -10.45
C THR A 35 -12.73 -14.81 -11.89
N ARG A 36 -13.27 -15.48 -12.90
CA ARG A 36 -13.10 -15.13 -14.32
C ARG A 36 -13.67 -13.76 -14.66
N LEU A 37 -14.83 -13.41 -14.11
CA LEU A 37 -15.45 -12.10 -14.29
C LEU A 37 -14.55 -10.98 -13.73
N LEU A 38 -14.01 -11.18 -12.52
CA LEU A 38 -13.11 -10.21 -11.89
C LEU A 38 -11.75 -10.09 -12.59
N THR A 39 -11.35 -11.11 -13.34
CA THR A 39 -10.08 -11.13 -14.08
C THR A 39 -10.18 -10.39 -15.41
N PHE A 40 -11.39 -10.13 -15.94
CA PHE A 40 -11.55 -9.27 -17.12
C PHE A 40 -10.97 -7.89 -16.87
N ILE A 41 -10.09 -7.45 -17.77
CA ILE A 41 -9.38 -6.16 -17.71
C ILE A 41 -10.32 -4.97 -17.41
N PRO A 42 -11.47 -4.76 -18.10
CA PRO A 42 -12.32 -3.60 -17.81
C PRO A 42 -12.90 -3.62 -16.38
N ILE A 43 -13.28 -4.80 -15.88
CA ILE A 43 -13.82 -4.97 -14.54
C ILE A 43 -12.71 -4.80 -13.50
N ARG A 44 -11.54 -5.37 -13.76
CA ARG A 44 -10.35 -5.22 -12.92
C ARG A 44 -9.93 -3.75 -12.80
N VAL A 45 -9.94 -2.99 -13.90
CA VAL A 45 -9.68 -1.55 -13.89
C VAL A 45 -10.70 -0.81 -13.02
N ALA A 46 -12.01 -1.09 -13.18
CA ALA A 46 -13.05 -0.46 -12.37
C ALA A 46 -12.88 -0.76 -10.86
N LEU A 47 -12.51 -1.99 -10.52
CA LEU A 47 -12.21 -2.36 -9.13
C LEU A 47 -10.97 -1.65 -8.57
N ILE A 48 -9.92 -1.49 -9.38
CA ILE A 48 -8.73 -0.73 -8.99
C ILE A 48 -9.10 0.72 -8.71
N VAL A 49 -9.89 1.36 -9.59
CA VAL A 49 -10.38 2.73 -9.37
C VAL A 49 -11.12 2.83 -8.04
N LEU A 50 -12.09 1.95 -7.80
CA LEU A 50 -12.89 1.96 -6.59
C LEU A 50 -12.04 1.76 -5.33
N LYS A 51 -11.10 0.80 -5.37
CA LYS A 51 -10.16 0.51 -4.29
C LYS A 51 -9.32 1.73 -3.93
N GLU A 52 -8.80 2.45 -4.93
CA GLU A 52 -7.91 3.59 -4.71
C GLU A 52 -8.67 4.82 -4.17
N VAL A 53 -9.88 5.07 -4.67
CA VAL A 53 -10.79 6.10 -4.12
C VAL A 53 -11.13 5.79 -2.67
N TYR A 54 -11.45 4.53 -2.36
CA TYR A 54 -11.76 4.10 -0.99
C TYR A 54 -10.55 4.26 -0.07
N ARG A 55 -9.33 3.92 -0.53
CA ARG A 55 -8.10 4.08 0.24
C ARG A 55 -7.90 5.52 0.70
N ILE A 56 -8.10 6.51 -0.18
CA ILE A 56 -7.93 7.92 0.16
C ILE A 56 -8.98 8.36 1.19
N LYS A 57 -10.23 7.90 1.05
CA LYS A 57 -11.28 8.13 2.06
C LYS A 57 -10.87 7.55 3.42
N CYS A 58 -10.29 6.35 3.46
CA CYS A 58 -9.79 5.73 4.69
C CYS A 58 -8.65 6.52 5.34
N ILE A 59 -7.70 7.01 4.55
CA ILE A 59 -6.60 7.87 5.03
C ILE A 59 -7.17 9.15 5.64
N LEU A 60 -8.06 9.84 4.93
CA LEU A 60 -8.72 11.06 5.40
C LEU A 60 -9.53 10.84 6.68
N PHE A 61 -10.27 9.74 6.76
CA PHE A 61 -11.00 9.38 7.97
C PHE A 61 -10.04 9.11 9.14
N GLY A 62 -8.93 8.40 8.90
CA GLY A 62 -7.90 8.14 9.91
C GLY A 62 -7.25 9.40 10.44
N LEU A 63 -6.95 10.34 9.55
CA LEU A 63 -6.40 11.65 9.89
C LEU A 63 -7.37 12.50 10.72
N LYS A 64 -8.63 12.62 10.28
CA LYS A 64 -9.66 13.38 11.02
C LYS A 64 -9.89 12.80 12.42
N LEU A 65 -9.98 11.47 12.51
CA LEU A 65 -10.11 10.76 13.77
C LEU A 65 -8.89 10.98 14.68
N ALA A 66 -7.68 10.87 14.15
CA ALA A 66 -6.46 11.10 14.94
C ALA A 66 -6.33 12.56 15.38
N ALA A 67 -6.69 13.51 14.52
CA ALA A 67 -6.67 14.93 14.82
C ALA A 67 -7.72 15.32 15.88
N SER A 68 -8.89 14.67 15.90
CA SER A 68 -9.89 14.91 16.94
C SER A 68 -9.49 14.34 18.31
N LEU A 69 -8.76 13.22 18.35
CA LEU A 69 -8.28 12.64 19.61
C LEU A 69 -7.01 13.31 20.14
N PHE A 70 -6.05 13.60 19.25
CA PHE A 70 -4.73 14.14 19.62
C PHE A 70 -4.36 15.32 18.72
N PRO A 71 -4.96 16.50 18.93
CA PRO A 71 -4.75 17.64 18.04
C PRO A 71 -3.28 18.05 17.98
N ASN A 72 -2.53 17.98 19.08
CA ASN A 72 -1.13 18.46 19.13
C ASN A 72 -0.10 17.42 18.67
N ALA A 73 -0.49 16.16 18.46
CA ALA A 73 0.46 15.07 18.17
C ALA A 73 0.56 14.80 16.66
N TRP A 74 1.41 15.55 15.97
CA TRP A 74 1.57 15.46 14.51
C TRP A 74 1.97 14.06 14.05
N PHE A 75 2.90 13.43 14.75
CA PHE A 75 3.34 12.08 14.42
C PHE A 75 2.21 11.05 14.53
N VAL A 76 1.35 11.16 15.54
CA VAL A 76 0.21 10.27 15.75
C VAL A 76 -0.84 10.45 14.65
N ILE A 77 -1.06 11.70 14.20
CA ILE A 77 -1.98 12.00 13.10
C ILE A 77 -1.46 11.35 11.81
N ILE A 78 -0.20 11.58 11.47
CA ILE A 78 0.43 11.01 10.26
C ILE A 78 0.39 9.47 10.32
N ALA A 79 0.77 8.87 11.45
CA ALA A 79 0.74 7.42 11.63
C ALA A 79 -0.68 6.86 11.52
N GLY A 80 -1.68 7.53 12.10
CA GLY A 80 -3.09 7.14 12.02
C GLY A 80 -3.63 7.11 10.58
N GLY A 81 -3.27 8.13 9.77
CA GLY A 81 -3.60 8.17 8.34
C GLY A 81 -2.91 7.07 7.54
N SER A 82 -1.60 6.89 7.74
CA SER A 82 -0.79 5.90 6.99
C SER A 82 -1.21 4.46 7.30
N ILE A 83 -1.46 4.13 8.57
CA ILE A 83 -1.91 2.79 8.96
C ILE A 83 -3.29 2.47 8.40
N ARG A 84 -4.21 3.46 8.35
CA ARG A 84 -5.51 3.26 7.69
C ARG A 84 -5.40 3.12 6.17
N GLY A 85 -4.40 3.75 5.54
CA GLY A 85 -4.13 3.61 4.11
C GLY A 85 -3.51 2.27 3.71
N CYS A 86 -2.63 1.72 4.56
CA CYS A 86 -1.86 0.49 4.29
C CYS A 86 -2.18 -0.69 5.22
N GLY A 87 -3.31 -0.66 5.92
CA GLY A 87 -3.62 -1.63 6.98
C GLY A 87 -3.59 -3.08 6.51
N SER A 88 -4.03 -3.36 5.28
CA SER A 88 -3.98 -4.71 4.69
C SER A 88 -2.55 -5.24 4.54
N MET A 89 -1.61 -4.37 4.16
CA MET A 89 -0.21 -4.76 3.98
C MET A 89 0.50 -4.97 5.32
N VAL A 90 0.13 -4.19 6.34
CA VAL A 90 0.61 -4.37 7.73
C VAL A 90 0.08 -5.66 8.34
N LEU A 91 -1.17 -6.05 8.05
CA LEU A 91 -1.79 -7.29 8.54
C LEU A 91 -1.31 -8.56 7.82
N LYS A 92 -0.92 -8.44 6.54
CA LYS A 92 -0.46 -9.56 5.72
C LYS A 92 0.60 -10.46 6.37
N PRO A 93 1.68 -9.94 7.00
CA PRO A 93 2.66 -10.79 7.64
C PRO A 93 2.11 -11.59 8.82
N PHE A 94 1.18 -11.02 9.59
CA PHE A 94 0.52 -11.70 10.70
C PHE A 94 -0.37 -12.84 10.21
N VAL A 95 -1.15 -12.59 9.14
CA VAL A 95 -2.02 -13.61 8.55
C VAL A 95 -1.20 -14.79 8.02
N HIS A 96 -0.09 -14.53 7.32
CA HIS A 96 0.78 -15.61 6.86
C HIS A 96 1.36 -16.44 8.01
N GLN A 97 1.74 -15.81 9.11
CA GLN A 97 2.24 -16.53 10.29
C GLN A 97 1.16 -17.41 10.93
N ILE A 98 -0.08 -16.93 11.04
CA ILE A 98 -1.22 -17.69 11.60
C ILE A 98 -1.57 -18.88 10.70
N VAL A 99 -1.52 -18.70 9.38
CA VAL A 99 -1.83 -19.75 8.40
C VAL A 99 -0.63 -20.71 8.20
N GLY A 100 0.55 -20.39 8.73
CA GLY A 100 1.77 -21.21 8.56
C GLY A 100 2.42 -21.08 7.18
N LEU A 101 2.12 -20.03 6.44
CA LEU A 101 2.67 -19.73 5.11
C LEU A 101 4.02 -19.01 5.22
N GLY A 102 5.06 -19.68 5.73
CA GLY A 102 6.46 -19.22 5.73
C GLY A 102 6.72 -17.81 6.30
N THR A 103 7.95 -17.28 6.14
CA THR A 103 8.28 -15.90 6.55
C THR A 103 7.97 -14.91 5.42
N PRO A 104 6.94 -14.07 5.55
CA PRO A 104 6.57 -13.12 4.53
C PRO A 104 7.50 -11.92 4.50
N ARG A 105 7.61 -11.27 3.33
CA ARG A 105 8.33 -10.00 3.19
C ARG A 105 7.71 -8.95 4.12
N ILE A 106 8.47 -8.51 5.11
CA ILE A 106 8.02 -7.51 6.08
C ILE A 106 8.07 -6.13 5.42
N GLU A 107 6.92 -5.46 5.32
CA GLU A 107 6.82 -4.11 4.73
C GLU A 107 7.74 -3.08 5.41
N PHE A 108 8.09 -3.32 6.67
CA PHE A 108 9.02 -2.46 7.42
C PHE A 108 10.45 -2.49 6.86
N HIS A 109 10.89 -3.63 6.31
CA HIS A 109 12.25 -3.78 5.78
C HIS A 109 12.39 -3.24 4.35
N ARG A 110 11.36 -3.43 3.52
CA ARG A 110 11.29 -2.86 2.16
C ARG A 110 9.88 -2.34 1.88
N PRO A 111 9.64 -1.03 2.11
CA PRO A 111 8.31 -0.46 1.90
C PRO A 111 7.96 -0.45 0.42
N THR A 112 6.75 -0.94 0.10
CA THR A 112 6.21 -0.91 -1.26
C THR A 112 5.95 0.52 -1.71
N PHE A 113 5.90 0.77 -3.03
CA PHE A 113 5.55 2.08 -3.59
C PHE A 113 4.24 2.63 -2.99
N THR A 114 3.25 1.76 -2.79
CA THR A 114 1.96 2.12 -2.19
C THR A 114 2.14 2.64 -0.76
N THR A 115 2.98 1.99 0.05
CA THR A 115 3.22 2.41 1.44
C THR A 115 4.00 3.71 1.52
N LYS A 116 5.04 3.89 0.70
CA LYS A 116 5.80 5.15 0.61
C LYS A 116 4.88 6.33 0.29
N PHE A 117 4.03 6.16 -0.71
CA PHE A 117 3.11 7.21 -1.11
C PHE A 117 1.99 7.42 -0.10
N SER A 118 1.48 6.37 0.57
CA SER A 118 0.50 6.55 1.65
C SER A 118 1.06 7.35 2.83
N ILE A 119 2.37 7.28 3.09
CA ILE A 119 3.04 8.12 4.08
C ILE A 119 3.11 9.57 3.59
N LEU A 120 3.52 9.79 2.33
CA LEU A 120 3.57 11.12 1.71
C LEU A 120 2.18 11.78 1.74
N MET A 121 1.15 11.04 1.34
CA MET A 121 -0.26 11.44 1.40
C MET A 121 -0.69 11.87 2.79
N SER A 122 -0.36 11.05 3.79
CA SER A 122 -0.71 11.32 5.18
C SER A 122 -0.05 12.60 5.68
N CYS A 123 1.21 12.84 5.30
CA CYS A 123 1.93 14.08 5.63
C CYS A 123 1.27 15.32 5.01
N VAL A 124 1.00 15.31 3.70
CA VAL A 124 0.40 16.45 3.00
C VAL A 124 -1.02 16.73 3.49
N PHE A 125 -1.84 15.70 3.69
CA PHE A 125 -3.17 15.90 4.27
C PHE A 125 -3.13 16.38 5.73
N THR A 126 -2.12 15.98 6.52
CA THR A 126 -1.95 16.49 7.89
C THR A 126 -1.68 18.00 7.87
N LEU A 127 -0.79 18.46 6.97
CA LEU A 127 -0.52 19.89 6.78
C LEU A 127 -1.78 20.66 6.38
N GLN A 128 -2.61 20.06 5.52
CA GLN A 128 -3.90 20.62 5.11
C GLN A 128 -4.90 20.70 6.26
N VAL A 129 -5.03 19.63 7.06
CA VAL A 129 -5.94 19.59 8.23
C VAL A 129 -5.52 20.58 9.31
N LYS A 130 -4.21 20.88 9.40
CA LYS A 130 -3.64 21.88 10.31
C LYS A 130 -3.75 23.32 9.83
N GLY A 131 -4.27 23.55 8.63
CA GLY A 131 -4.43 24.90 8.07
C GLY A 131 -3.12 25.54 7.58
N MET A 132 -2.05 24.76 7.39
CA MET A 132 -0.80 25.30 6.84
C MET A 132 -0.82 25.43 5.31
N LEU A 133 -1.66 24.65 4.63
CA LEU A 133 -1.95 24.82 3.21
C LEU A 133 -3.31 25.50 3.03
N ASN A 134 -3.34 26.56 2.22
CA ASN A 134 -4.57 27.25 1.83
C ASN A 134 -5.20 26.62 0.57
N VAL A 135 -5.35 25.28 0.56
CA VAL A 135 -5.90 24.52 -0.58
C VAL A 135 -7.15 23.77 -0.13
N ASN A 136 -8.16 23.65 -0.99
CA ASN A 136 -9.34 22.87 -0.64
C ASN A 136 -9.02 21.38 -0.50
N LEU A 137 -9.50 20.76 0.59
CA LEU A 137 -9.30 19.33 0.87
C LEU A 137 -9.82 18.44 -0.28
N SER A 138 -10.94 18.83 -0.89
CA SER A 138 -11.55 18.12 -2.02
C SER A 138 -10.62 18.11 -3.23
N SER A 139 -10.07 19.28 -3.61
CA SER A 139 -9.13 19.42 -4.73
C SER A 139 -7.86 18.61 -4.50
N LEU A 140 -7.31 18.68 -3.28
CA LEU A 140 -6.11 17.94 -2.90
C LEU A 140 -6.36 16.42 -2.93
N SER A 141 -7.51 15.97 -2.44
CA SER A 141 -7.90 14.55 -2.52
C SER A 141 -8.07 14.05 -3.95
N LEU A 142 -8.59 14.90 -4.85
CA LEU A 142 -8.75 14.57 -6.26
C LEU A 142 -7.39 14.42 -6.94
N ILE A 143 -6.51 15.41 -6.80
CA ILE A 143 -5.16 15.40 -7.40
C ILE A 143 -4.43 14.11 -7.05
N PHE A 144 -4.43 13.76 -5.77
CA PHE A 144 -3.76 12.56 -5.33
C PHE A 144 -4.47 11.26 -5.73
N THR A 145 -5.81 11.27 -5.83
CA THR A 145 -6.56 10.13 -6.37
C THR A 145 -6.17 9.86 -7.81
N VAL A 146 -6.12 10.89 -8.65
CA VAL A 146 -5.72 10.77 -10.05
C VAL A 146 -4.26 10.32 -10.15
N LEU A 147 -3.36 10.93 -9.38
CA LEU A 147 -1.95 10.55 -9.38
C LEU A 147 -1.76 9.07 -9.03
N MET A 148 -2.42 8.60 -7.97
CA MET A 148 -2.35 7.19 -7.57
C MET A 148 -2.99 6.24 -8.55
N LEU A 149 -4.12 6.63 -9.13
CA LEU A 149 -4.80 5.86 -10.14
C LEU A 149 -3.90 5.67 -11.37
N THR A 150 -3.24 6.74 -11.83
CA THR A 150 -2.30 6.67 -12.96
C THR A 150 -1.17 5.68 -12.69
N PHE A 151 -0.58 5.68 -11.49
CA PHE A 151 0.46 4.71 -11.13
C PHE A 151 -0.06 3.27 -11.05
N GLN A 152 -1.27 3.05 -10.53
CA GLN A 152 -1.85 1.70 -10.46
C GLN A 152 -2.24 1.16 -11.84
N LEU A 153 -2.72 2.02 -12.73
CA LEU A 153 -2.96 1.66 -14.11
C LEU A 153 -1.64 1.35 -14.82
N LEU A 154 -0.60 2.15 -14.59
CA LEU A 154 0.74 1.87 -15.11
C LEU A 154 1.24 0.49 -14.65
N PHE A 155 1.09 0.15 -13.37
CA PHE A 155 1.43 -1.16 -12.83
C PHE A 155 0.58 -2.30 -13.40
N LEU A 156 -0.69 -2.04 -13.73
CA LEU A 156 -1.55 -3.04 -14.35
C LEU A 156 -1.11 -3.36 -15.80
N PHE A 157 -0.68 -2.36 -16.55
CA PHE A 157 -0.28 -2.51 -17.96
C PHE A 157 1.19 -2.88 -18.14
N THR A 158 2.04 -2.42 -17.23
CA THR A 158 3.48 -2.65 -17.24
C THR A 158 3.77 -3.60 -16.10
N ASP A 159 4.14 -4.85 -16.40
CA ASP A 159 4.41 -5.94 -15.44
C ASP A 159 5.68 -5.69 -14.58
N GLN A 160 5.99 -4.43 -14.31
CA GLN A 160 7.15 -3.96 -13.57
C GLN A 160 6.75 -3.68 -12.13
N THR A 161 7.50 -4.24 -11.20
CA THR A 161 7.16 -4.24 -9.79
C THR A 161 7.31 -2.87 -9.11
N ASP A 162 8.20 -1.97 -9.58
CA ASP A 162 8.48 -0.70 -8.91
C ASP A 162 9.06 0.40 -9.86
N PRO A 163 8.26 1.38 -10.33
CA PRO A 163 8.76 2.47 -11.19
C PRO A 163 9.61 3.50 -10.44
N LEU A 164 9.57 3.53 -9.10
CA LEU A 164 10.38 4.42 -8.27
C LEU A 164 11.77 3.87 -7.91
N ALA A 165 12.01 2.57 -8.12
CA ALA A 165 13.31 1.95 -7.87
C ALA A 165 14.47 2.63 -8.62
N PRO A 166 14.38 2.99 -9.91
CA PRO A 166 15.45 3.72 -10.58
C PRO A 166 15.67 5.11 -9.98
N LEU A 167 14.60 5.83 -9.60
CA LEU A 167 14.70 7.15 -8.98
C LEU A 167 15.34 7.08 -7.60
N GLU A 168 14.97 6.09 -6.79
CA GLU A 168 15.58 5.83 -5.48
C GLU A 168 17.07 5.49 -5.62
N ASN A 169 17.44 4.70 -6.62
CA ASN A 169 18.83 4.37 -6.89
C ASN A 169 19.62 5.61 -7.38
N SER A 170 19.02 6.48 -8.19
CA SER A 170 19.64 7.75 -8.59
C SER A 170 19.79 8.72 -7.42
N LEU A 171 18.75 8.87 -6.57
CA LEU A 171 18.84 9.70 -5.36
C LEU A 171 19.84 9.12 -4.37
N ALA A 172 19.88 7.81 -4.18
CA ALA A 172 20.89 7.14 -3.36
C ALA A 172 22.29 7.33 -3.95
N ALA A 173 22.47 7.26 -5.26
CA ALA A 173 23.77 7.55 -5.89
C ALA A 173 24.20 9.02 -5.67
N ILE A 174 23.25 9.96 -5.71
CA ILE A 174 23.52 11.40 -5.51
C ILE A 174 23.78 11.73 -4.03
N PHE A 175 22.97 11.21 -3.10
CA PHE A 175 23.07 11.52 -1.67
C PHE A 175 24.11 10.67 -0.93
N LEU A 176 24.30 9.42 -1.35
CA LEU A 176 25.13 8.45 -0.64
C LEU A 176 26.50 8.21 -1.29
N ARG A 177 26.81 8.86 -2.43
CA ARG A 177 28.04 8.73 -3.24
C ARG A 177 28.86 7.48 -2.90
N HIS A 178 28.34 6.32 -3.28
CA HIS A 178 29.13 5.10 -3.23
C HIS A 178 30.09 5.12 -4.43
N PRO A 179 31.41 4.90 -4.26
CA PRO A 179 32.28 4.67 -5.40
C PRO A 179 31.84 3.38 -6.10
N ASP A 180 31.84 3.42 -7.42
CA ASP A 180 31.59 2.25 -8.25
C ASP A 180 32.51 1.09 -7.82
N GLN A 181 31.93 -0.07 -7.51
CA GLN A 181 32.64 -1.32 -7.73
C GLN A 181 32.06 -1.97 -8.97
N THR A 182 32.67 -1.60 -10.10
CA THR A 182 33.00 -2.54 -11.15
C THR A 182 33.73 -3.73 -10.53
N ALA A 183 33.12 -4.91 -10.57
CA ALA A 183 33.84 -6.18 -10.50
C ALA A 183 33.08 -7.25 -11.30
N SER A 184 33.01 -7.05 -12.61
CA SER A 184 33.18 -8.19 -13.50
C SER A 184 34.66 -8.63 -13.41
N THR A 185 34.86 -9.95 -13.35
CA THR A 185 36.11 -10.70 -13.61
C THR A 185 36.93 -11.16 -12.40
N SER A 186 36.66 -12.38 -11.96
CA SER A 186 37.66 -13.47 -11.87
C SER A 186 36.83 -14.77 -11.82
N GLY A 187 37.00 -15.79 -12.63
CA GLY A 187 38.17 -16.22 -13.37
C GLY A 187 38.02 -17.73 -13.45
N ASN A 188 37.79 -18.23 -14.65
CA ASN A 188 37.80 -19.63 -14.99
C ASN A 188 39.20 -20.21 -14.69
N GLU A 189 39.41 -20.79 -13.51
CA GLU A 189 40.50 -21.75 -13.25
C GLU A 189 40.08 -22.74 -12.16
N ARG A 190 39.59 -23.91 -12.60
CA ARG A 190 40.12 -25.25 -12.26
C ARG A 190 39.19 -26.34 -12.81
N LYS A 191 39.36 -26.63 -14.10
CA LYS A 191 39.41 -28.03 -14.52
C LYS A 191 40.72 -28.62 -13.99
N LYS A 192 40.65 -29.88 -13.52
CA LYS A 192 41.74 -30.87 -13.34
C LYS A 192 42.21 -31.15 -11.90
N LYS A 193 41.57 -32.15 -11.27
CA LYS A 193 42.14 -33.28 -10.49
C LYS A 193 40.98 -34.26 -10.26
N SER A 194 40.88 -35.37 -11.00
CA SER A 194 41.44 -36.70 -10.63
C SER A 194 41.07 -37.05 -9.19
N ASP A 195 40.03 -37.85 -9.01
CA ASP A 195 40.12 -39.32 -8.99
C ASP A 195 38.88 -39.94 -9.63
#